data_AF-A0A8S1IZS5-F1
#
_entry.id   AF-A0A8S1IZS5-F1
#
_cell.length_a   1.000
_cell.length_b   1.000
_cell.length_c   1.000
_cell.angle_alpha   90.00
_cell.angle_beta   90.00
_cell.angle_gamma   90.00
#
_symmetry.space_group_name_H-M   'P 1'
#
loop_
_entity.id
_entity.type
_entity.pdbx_description
1 polymer ?
#
loop_
_entity_poly.entity_id
_entity_poly.type
_entity_poly.pdbx_seq_one_letter_code
_entity_poly.pdbx_strand_id
1 'polypeptide(L)'
;SDRAYVEGIVKKLKEQLAHGTTYGDRRGAAYGLAGVVKGLGITTLKNFAIMDSLKAYVEDKSDANAREGGILAFECFCDRLGKLFEPYVIHVLPLLLTCFGDSALQ
;
A
#
# COMPACT_ATOMS: atom_id res chain seq x y z
N SER A 1 -19.47 -11.34 11.78
CA SER A 1 -18.51 -12.41 11.46
C SER A 1 -17.12 -11.82 11.36
N ASP A 2 -16.10 -12.50 11.85
CA ASP A 2 -14.71 -11.99 11.96
C ASP A 2 -14.14 -11.47 10.62
N ARG A 3 -14.51 -12.11 9.50
CA ARG A 3 -14.12 -11.69 8.15
C ARG A 3 -14.57 -10.27 7.80
N ALA A 4 -15.81 -9.90 8.14
CA ALA A 4 -16.36 -8.57 7.85
C ALA A 4 -15.64 -7.48 8.66
N TYR A 5 -15.19 -7.82 9.87
CA TYR A 5 -14.40 -6.92 10.70
C TYR A 5 -13.02 -6.65 10.08
N VAL A 6 -12.32 -7.70 9.62
CA VAL A 6 -11.04 -7.57 8.91
C VAL A 6 -11.21 -6.74 7.64
N GLU A 7 -12.25 -6.99 6.86
CA GLU A 7 -12.55 -6.23 5.65
C GLU A 7 -12.77 -4.74 5.95
N GLY A 8 -13.50 -4.43 7.03
CA GLY A 8 -13.67 -3.06 7.52
C GLY A 8 -12.36 -2.40 7.92
N ILE A 9 -11.44 -3.12 8.57
CA ILE A 9 -10.10 -2.62 8.91
C ILE A 9 -9.30 -2.34 7.65
N VAL A 10 -9.24 -3.29 6.70
CA VAL A 10 -8.48 -3.13 5.47
C VAL A 10 -9.01 -1.96 4.66
N LYS A 11 -10.34 -1.81 4.57
CA LYS A 11 -10.97 -0.67 3.91
C LYS A 11 -10.56 0.65 4.56
N LYS A 12 -10.67 0.76 5.89
CA LYS A 12 -10.27 1.96 6.64
C LYS A 12 -8.79 2.29 6.43
N LEU A 13 -7.91 1.30 6.48
CA LEU A 13 -6.48 1.50 6.26
C LEU A 13 -6.19 2.00 4.85
N LYS A 14 -6.87 1.45 3.82
CA LYS A 14 -6.74 1.94 2.43
C LYS A 14 -7.21 3.39 2.30
N GLU A 15 -8.32 3.75 2.94
CA GLU A 15 -8.82 5.13 2.95
C GLU A 15 -7.84 6.09 3.64
N GLN A 16 -7.28 5.71 4.80
CA GLN A 16 -6.29 6.51 5.51
C GLN A 16 -4.95 6.59 4.76
N LEU A 17 -4.60 5.55 4.01
CA LEU A 17 -3.41 5.54 3.17
C LEU A 17 -3.54 6.57 2.05
N ALA A 18 -4.70 6.63 1.37
CA ALA A 18 -4.92 7.51 0.23
C ALA A 18 -5.25 8.95 0.64
N HIS A 19 -6.07 9.12 1.68
CA HIS A 19 -6.66 10.40 2.04
C HIS A 19 -6.31 10.88 3.46
N GLY A 20 -5.32 10.24 4.10
CA GLY A 20 -4.80 10.72 5.39
C GLY A 20 -4.28 12.15 5.25
N THR A 21 -4.68 13.02 6.17
CA THR A 21 -4.35 14.46 6.12
C THR A 21 -2.89 14.71 6.46
N THR A 22 -2.32 13.91 7.37
CA THR A 22 -0.92 14.00 7.75
C THR A 22 -0.10 12.84 7.18
N TYR A 23 1.21 13.08 6.98
CA TYR A 23 2.16 12.01 6.70
C TYR A 23 2.10 10.89 7.75
N GLY A 24 1.91 11.26 9.03
CA GLY A 24 1.79 10.30 10.14
C GLY A 24 0.61 9.34 9.96
N ASP A 25 -0.55 9.85 9.51
CA ASP A 25 -1.73 9.01 9.24
C ASP A 25 -1.46 8.03 8.10
N ARG A 26 -0.87 8.51 6.99
CA ARG A 26 -0.54 7.68 5.83
C ARG A 26 0.52 6.63 6.18
N ARG A 27 1.58 7.02 6.88
CA ARG A 27 2.63 6.09 7.33
C ARG A 27 2.09 5.07 8.33
N GLY A 28 1.25 5.51 9.26
CA GLY A 28 0.57 4.62 10.21
C GLY A 28 -0.33 3.61 9.50
N ALA A 29 -1.07 4.05 8.49
CA ALA A 29 -1.90 3.18 7.66
C ALA A 29 -1.07 2.16 6.86
N ALA A 30 0.08 2.57 6.30
CA ALA A 30 1.03 1.68 5.62
C ALA A 30 1.54 0.57 6.55
N TYR A 31 1.99 0.93 7.76
CA TYR A 31 2.40 -0.05 8.77
C TYR A 31 1.26 -0.97 9.21
N GLY A 32 0.06 -0.40 9.41
CA GLY A 32 -1.13 -1.17 9.77
C GLY A 32 -1.47 -2.21 8.71
N LEU A 33 -1.45 -1.82 7.44
CA LEU A 33 -1.75 -2.69 6.31
C LEU A 33 -0.71 -3.81 6.17
N ALA A 34 0.58 -3.48 6.37
CA ALA A 34 1.66 -4.46 6.38
C ALA A 34 1.51 -5.46 7.53
N GLY A 35 1.08 -4.97 8.71
CA GLY A 35 0.77 -5.79 9.88
C GLY A 35 -0.39 -6.76 9.62
N VAL A 36 -1.46 -6.30 8.98
CA VAL A 36 -2.61 -7.15 8.61
C VAL A 36 -2.18 -8.25 7.65
N VAL A 37 -1.42 -7.92 6.60
CA VAL A 37 -0.92 -8.92 5.64
C VAL A 37 0.05 -9.90 6.29
N LYS A 38 0.92 -9.43 7.19
CA LYS A 38 1.85 -10.29 7.93
C LYS A 38 1.13 -11.23 8.89
N GLY A 39 0.09 -10.75 9.58
CA GLY A 39 -0.67 -11.53 10.57
C GLY A 39 -1.64 -12.53 9.95
N LEU A 40 -2.30 -12.16 8.85
CA LEU A 40 -3.30 -13.00 8.18
C LEU A 40 -2.75 -13.80 6.99
N GLY A 41 -1.52 -13.50 6.57
CA GLY A 41 -0.82 -14.17 5.48
C GLY A 41 -0.96 -13.46 4.13
N ILE A 42 -0.06 -13.82 3.20
CA ILE A 42 0.13 -13.13 1.91
C ILE A 42 -1.11 -13.19 1.00
N THR A 43 -1.98 -14.19 1.19
CA THR A 43 -3.25 -14.33 0.46
C THR A 43 -4.21 -13.16 0.71
N THR A 44 -4.05 -12.47 1.84
CA THR A 44 -4.76 -11.22 2.18
C THR A 44 -4.60 -10.16 1.09
N LEU A 45 -3.42 -10.06 0.45
CA LEU A 45 -3.19 -9.13 -0.65
C LEU A 45 -4.17 -9.31 -1.79
N LYS A 46 -4.44 -10.57 -2.16
CA LYS A 46 -5.37 -10.94 -3.22
C LYS A 46 -6.82 -10.82 -2.75
N ASN A 47 -7.12 -11.33 -1.54
CA ASN A 47 -8.49 -11.37 -1.01
C ASN A 47 -9.12 -9.98 -0.86
N PHE A 48 -8.32 -8.95 -0.60
CA PHE A 48 -8.80 -7.57 -0.42
C PHE A 48 -8.32 -6.61 -1.52
N ALA A 49 -7.83 -7.15 -2.65
CA ALA A 49 -7.33 -6.38 -3.80
C ALA A 49 -6.37 -5.25 -3.40
N ILE A 50 -5.48 -5.53 -2.44
CA ILE A 50 -4.58 -4.53 -1.87
C ILE A 50 -3.60 -4.06 -2.94
N MET A 51 -2.96 -4.99 -3.65
CA MET A 51 -1.98 -4.66 -4.69
C MET A 51 -2.57 -3.78 -5.78
N ASP A 52 -3.77 -4.08 -6.24
CA ASP A 52 -4.44 -3.29 -7.29
C ASP A 52 -4.78 -1.88 -6.81
N SER A 53 -5.15 -1.75 -5.54
CA SER A 53 -5.42 -0.43 -4.93
C SER A 53 -4.14 0.39 -4.79
N LEU A 54 -3.04 -0.23 -4.34
CA LEU A 54 -1.75 0.46 -4.23
C LEU A 54 -1.23 0.91 -5.59
N LYS A 55 -1.40 0.08 -6.63
CA LYS A 55 -1.06 0.48 -8.02
C LYS A 55 -1.86 1.70 -8.45
N ALA A 56 -3.18 1.66 -8.28
CA ALA A 56 -4.05 2.78 -8.63
C ALA A 56 -3.65 4.07 -7.89
N TYR A 57 -3.30 3.98 -6.60
CA TYR A 57 -2.85 5.15 -5.84
C TYR A 57 -1.54 5.72 -6.37
N VAL A 58 -0.58 4.88 -6.75
CA VAL A 58 0.71 5.32 -7.29
C VAL A 58 0.57 5.91 -8.70
N GLU A 59 -0.34 5.39 -9.51
CA GLU A 59 -0.61 5.86 -10.87
C GLU A 59 -1.47 7.14 -10.92
N ASP A 60 -2.18 7.48 -9.84
CA ASP A 60 -3.02 8.67 -9.78
C ASP A 60 -2.17 9.95 -9.69
N LYS A 61 -1.86 10.52 -10.86
CA LYS A 61 -1.10 11.77 -10.98
C LYS A 61 -1.85 13.00 -10.43
N SER A 62 -3.15 12.91 -10.17
CA SER A 62 -3.95 14.03 -9.66
C SER A 62 -3.89 14.18 -8.14
N ASP A 63 -3.63 13.09 -7.41
CA ASP A 63 -3.59 13.08 -5.94
C ASP A 63 -2.19 12.71 -5.42
N ALA A 64 -1.44 13.72 -4.97
CA ALA A 64 -0.10 13.53 -4.42
C ALA A 64 -0.10 12.74 -3.09
N ASN A 65 -1.15 12.88 -2.28
CA ASN A 65 -1.25 12.15 -1.01
C ASN A 65 -1.51 10.68 -1.25
N ALA A 66 -2.38 10.34 -2.22
CA ALA A 66 -2.62 8.98 -2.62
C ALA A 66 -1.34 8.32 -3.13
N ARG A 67 -0.60 9.00 -4.02
CA ARG A 67 0.69 8.50 -4.52
C ARG A 67 1.68 8.25 -3.40
N GLU A 68 1.87 9.22 -2.50
CA GLU A 68 2.78 9.07 -1.36
C GLU A 68 2.36 7.87 -0.50
N GLY A 69 1.08 7.76 -0.15
CA GLY A 69 0.54 6.63 0.60
C GLY A 69 0.82 5.27 -0.05
N GLY A 70 0.60 5.17 -1.37
CA GLY A 70 0.89 3.96 -2.15
C GLY A 70 2.37 3.56 -2.09
N ILE A 71 3.28 4.52 -2.24
CA ILE A 71 4.74 4.30 -2.16
C ILE A 71 5.14 3.87 -0.74
N LEU A 72 4.62 4.52 0.30
CA LEU A 72 4.89 4.16 1.70
C LEU A 72 4.43 2.73 2.04
N ALA A 73 3.29 2.31 1.48
CA ALA A 73 2.82 0.93 1.63
C ALA A 73 3.75 -0.07 0.95
N PHE A 74 4.23 0.21 -0.26
CA PHE A 74 5.20 -0.66 -0.94
C PHE A 74 6.51 -0.76 -0.17
N GLU A 75 7.05 0.34 0.33
CA GLU A 75 8.24 0.34 1.20
C GLU A 75 8.01 -0.54 2.43
N CYS A 76 6.88 -0.35 3.13
CA CYS A 76 6.54 -1.14 4.31
C CYS A 76 6.34 -2.62 3.98
N PHE A 77 5.82 -2.97 2.80
CA PHE A 77 5.65 -4.36 2.40
C PHE A 77 7.01 -5.01 2.12
N CYS A 78 7.89 -4.32 1.39
CA CYS A 78 9.25 -4.77 1.14
C CYS A 78 10.00 -5.02 2.45
N ASP A 79 9.94 -4.09 3.40
CA ASP A 79 10.62 -4.20 4.70
C ASP A 79 10.02 -5.31 5.59
N ARG A 80 8.68 -5.36 5.72
CA ARG A 80 8.04 -6.17 6.77
C ARG A 80 7.69 -7.59 6.34
N LEU A 81 7.42 -7.80 5.05
CA LEU A 81 7.07 -9.10 4.48
C LEU A 81 8.31 -9.83 3.91
N GLY A 82 9.36 -9.10 3.52
CA GLY A 82 10.61 -9.66 3.03
C GLY A 82 10.40 -10.63 1.86
N LYS A 83 10.93 -11.86 1.99
CA LYS A 83 10.83 -12.92 0.97
C LYS A 83 9.40 -13.24 0.53
N LEU A 84 8.40 -13.04 1.39
CA LEU A 84 7.00 -13.26 1.03
C LEU A 84 6.51 -12.28 -0.04
N PHE A 85 7.17 -11.12 -0.16
CA PHE A 85 6.82 -10.09 -1.11
C PHE A 85 7.62 -10.15 -2.41
N GLU A 86 8.69 -10.95 -2.47
CA GLU A 86 9.58 -11.09 -3.63
C GLU A 86 8.83 -11.38 -4.96
N PRO A 87 7.80 -12.25 -5.01
CA PRO A 87 7.05 -12.50 -6.25
C PRO A 87 6.31 -11.26 -6.78
N TYR A 88 6.01 -10.30 -5.91
CA TYR A 88 5.30 -9.07 -6.26
C TYR A 88 6.25 -7.95 -6.68
N VAL A 89 7.53 -8.02 -6.29
CA VAL A 89 8.54 -6.99 -6.61
C VAL A 89 8.65 -6.76 -8.12
N ILE A 90 8.61 -7.83 -8.93
CA ILE A 90 8.67 -7.73 -10.40
C ILE A 90 7.55 -6.84 -10.96
N HIS A 91 6.38 -6.86 -10.34
CA HIS A 91 5.24 -6.03 -10.77
C HIS A 91 5.30 -4.62 -10.21
N VAL A 92 5.95 -4.42 -9.06
CA VAL A 92 6.04 -3.12 -8.37
C VAL A 92 7.23 -2.30 -8.88
N LEU A 93 8.32 -2.93 -9.30
CA LEU A 93 9.53 -2.26 -9.76
C LEU A 93 9.27 -1.26 -10.90
N PRO A 94 8.50 -1.58 -11.96
CA PRO A 94 8.23 -0.63 -13.05
C PRO A 94 7.44 0.60 -12.58
N LEU A 95 6.52 0.42 -11.62
CA LEU A 95 5.77 1.52 -11.02
C LEU A 95 6.70 2.45 -10.24
N LEU A 96 7.56 1.89 -9.38
CA LEU A 96 8.53 2.67 -8.61
C LEU A 96 9.51 3.41 -9.52
N LEU A 97 10.02 2.76 -10.57
CA LEU A 97 10.90 3.39 -11.57
C LEU A 97 10.21 4.56 -12.28
N THR A 98 8.91 4.43 -12.57
CA THR A 98 8.12 5.52 -13.15
C THR A 98 8.01 6.69 -12.17
N CYS A 99 7.81 6.43 -10.88
CA CYS A 99 7.82 7.47 -9.86
C CYS A 99 9.18 8.16 -9.73
N PHE A 100 10.29 7.42 -9.78
CA PHE A 100 11.64 7.99 -9.72
C PHE A 100 11.99 8.88 -10.92
N GLY A 101 11.36 8.63 -12.08
CA GLY A 101 11.50 9.47 -13.27
C GLY A 101 10.58 10.69 -13.29
N ASP A 102 9.56 10.74 -12.42
CA ASP A 102 8.60 11.83 -12.37
C ASP A 102 9.20 13.00 -11.56
N SER A 103 9.59 14.06 -12.25
CA SER A 103 10.25 15.26 -11.67
C SER A 103 9.37 16.01 -10.65
N ALA A 104 8.11 15.62 -10.49
CA ALA A 104 7.16 16.20 -9.54
C ALA A 104 7.32 15.69 -8.09
N LEU A 105 8.26 14.77 -7.82
CA LEU A 105 8.61 14.30 -6.47
C LEU A 105 9.87 14.97 -5.87
N GLN A 106 10.45 15.97 -6.55
CA GLN A 106 11.50 16.83 -5.99
C GLN A 106 10.96 18.12 -5.38
#